data_AF-A0A7S3GQY5-F1
#
_entry.id   AF-A0A7S3GQY5-F1
#
_cell.length_a   1.000
_cell.length_b   1.000
_cell.length_c   1.000
_cell.angle_alpha   90.00
_cell.angle_beta   90.00
_cell.angle_gamma   90.00
#
_symmetry.space_group_name_H-M   'P 1'
#
loop_
_entity.id
_entity.type
_entity.pdbx_description
1 polymer ?
#
loop_
_entity_poly.entity_id
_entity_poly.type
_entity_poly.pdbx_seq_one_letter_code
_entity_poly.pdbx_strand_id
1 'polypeptide(L)'
;TEKKDIAEKPCIGQVSGGGRPHTLRYMPAPSCDASAGFATNQPTCIHCGGPGRPAILMFGDSRWQDVDSQEARWVAWQRAVEEFVADTKDKVVRIVILELGAGGNVPTVRRTSEACLKNFLESGADAHLVRVNPDLPLGDDSDHFAPGGDESHRIISVMARGLGSLQKIAA
;
A
#
# COMPACT_ATOMS: atom_id res chain seq x y z
N THR A 1 2.26 -42.72 -14.00
CA THR A 1 2.45 -42.06 -12.69
C THR A 1 2.76 -40.60 -12.96
N GLU A 2 1.71 -39.78 -13.07
CA GLU A 2 1.83 -38.35 -13.33
C GLU A 2 2.32 -37.65 -12.06
N LYS A 3 3.51 -37.05 -12.15
CA LYS A 3 4.00 -36.15 -11.11
C LYS A 3 3.17 -34.88 -11.20
N LYS A 4 2.31 -34.66 -10.21
CA LYS A 4 1.61 -33.40 -10.02
C LYS A 4 2.66 -32.38 -9.61
N ASP A 5 2.99 -31.45 -10.50
CA ASP A 5 3.89 -30.34 -10.18
C ASP A 5 3.37 -29.61 -8.94
N ILE A 6 4.22 -29.55 -7.92
CA ILE A 6 3.95 -28.83 -6.68
C ILE A 6 3.91 -27.36 -7.08
N ALA A 7 2.73 -26.74 -7.05
CA ALA A 7 2.57 -25.33 -7.32
C ALA A 7 3.52 -24.53 -6.43
N GLU A 8 4.40 -23.75 -7.03
CA GLU A 8 5.36 -22.89 -6.33
C GLU A 8 4.62 -21.99 -5.33
N LYS A 9 5.19 -21.88 -4.12
CA LYS A 9 4.66 -21.07 -3.02
C LYS A 9 4.46 -19.63 -3.51
N PRO A 10 3.27 -19.02 -3.36
CA PRO A 10 3.07 -17.63 -3.76
C PRO A 10 4.03 -16.72 -3.01
N CYS A 11 4.85 -15.96 -3.73
CA CYS A 11 5.85 -15.06 -3.17
C CYS A 11 5.64 -13.63 -3.68
N ILE A 12 5.76 -12.67 -2.77
CA ILE A 12 5.62 -11.24 -3.10
C ILE A 12 6.71 -10.87 -4.11
N GLY A 13 6.31 -10.34 -5.27
CA GLY A 13 7.23 -9.97 -6.36
C GLY A 13 7.29 -10.95 -7.53
N GLN A 14 6.71 -12.14 -7.39
CA GLN A 14 6.50 -13.10 -8.50
C GLN A 14 5.11 -12.88 -9.11
N VAL A 15 4.91 -11.69 -9.68
CA VAL A 15 3.80 -11.50 -10.62
C VAL A 15 4.16 -12.22 -11.91
N SER A 16 3.19 -12.86 -12.57
CA SER A 16 3.37 -13.55 -13.86
C SER A 16 3.84 -12.66 -15.02
N GLY A 17 4.11 -11.38 -14.75
CA GLY A 17 4.91 -10.53 -15.63
C GLY A 17 6.38 -10.92 -15.50
N GLY A 18 6.87 -11.73 -16.44
CA GLY A 18 8.29 -12.02 -16.59
C GLY A 18 9.12 -10.76 -16.34
N GLY A 19 10.17 -10.88 -15.50
CA GLY A 19 10.96 -9.75 -15.02
C GLY A 19 11.21 -8.75 -16.14
N ARG A 20 11.03 -7.45 -15.87
CA ARG A 20 11.02 -6.37 -16.89
C ARG A 20 12.11 -6.64 -17.93
N PRO A 21 11.79 -7.14 -19.14
CA PRO A 21 12.80 -7.57 -20.12
C PRO A 21 13.61 -6.39 -20.66
N HIS A 22 13.17 -5.18 -20.32
CA HIS A 22 13.69 -3.90 -20.75
C HIS A 22 13.81 -2.95 -19.56
N THR A 23 14.40 -3.38 -18.45
CA THR A 23 14.80 -2.45 -17.39
C THR A 23 15.66 -1.37 -18.01
N LEU A 24 15.14 -0.14 -18.05
CA LEU A 24 15.89 1.05 -18.45
C LEU A 24 16.49 0.97 -19.87
N ARG A 25 15.87 0.24 -20.82
CA ARG A 25 16.41 0.08 -22.20
C ARG A 25 16.64 1.39 -22.96
N TYR A 26 15.99 2.45 -22.52
CA TYR A 26 16.12 3.80 -23.08
C TYR A 26 16.95 4.73 -22.19
N MET A 27 17.44 4.24 -21.05
CA MET A 27 18.32 5.00 -20.18
C MET A 27 19.75 4.78 -20.68
N PRO A 28 20.44 5.84 -21.14
CA PRO A 28 21.83 5.72 -21.54
C PRO A 28 22.68 5.21 -20.38
N ALA A 29 23.77 4.50 -20.68
CA ALA A 29 24.74 4.09 -19.67
C ALA A 29 25.23 5.33 -18.90
N PRO A 30 25.38 5.26 -17.56
CA PRO A 30 25.79 6.42 -16.77
C PRO A 30 27.18 6.87 -17.22
N SER A 31 27.24 7.99 -17.93
CA SER A 31 28.46 8.47 -18.58
C SER A 31 29.09 9.67 -17.88
N CYS A 32 28.64 10.04 -16.67
CA CYS A 32 29.04 11.30 -16.06
C CYS A 32 29.37 11.20 -14.57
N ASP A 33 30.31 12.06 -14.18
CA ASP A 33 30.52 12.54 -12.82
C ASP A 33 29.15 12.91 -12.19
N ALA A 34 28.90 12.42 -10.97
CA ALA A 34 27.66 12.65 -10.23
C ALA A 34 27.34 14.15 -10.10
N SER A 35 28.36 15.02 -10.09
CA SER A 35 28.19 16.47 -10.06
C SER A 35 27.56 17.01 -11.36
N ALA A 36 27.95 16.48 -12.53
CA ALA A 36 27.42 16.85 -13.83
C ALA A 36 26.04 16.24 -14.11
N GLY A 37 25.71 15.10 -13.50
CA GLY A 37 24.42 14.43 -13.66
C GLY A 37 23.21 15.31 -13.27
N PHE A 38 23.36 16.18 -12.26
CA PHE A 38 22.33 17.13 -11.87
C PHE A 38 22.18 18.32 -12.84
N ALA A 39 23.17 18.58 -13.69
CA ALA A 39 23.16 19.69 -14.64
C ALA A 39 22.66 19.29 -16.03
N THR A 40 22.99 18.08 -16.52
CA THR A 40 22.79 17.72 -17.94
C THR A 40 21.96 16.46 -18.19
N ASN A 41 21.62 15.67 -17.15
CA ASN A 41 20.94 14.38 -17.32
C ASN A 41 19.47 14.40 -16.84
N GLN A 42 18.88 15.58 -16.66
CA GLN A 42 17.46 15.68 -16.34
C GLN A 42 16.62 15.59 -17.63
N PRO A 43 15.55 14.78 -17.66
CA PRO A 43 14.62 14.81 -18.78
C PRO A 43 14.03 16.22 -18.91
N THR A 44 13.73 16.68 -20.12
CA THR A 44 13.09 17.99 -20.34
C THR A 44 11.74 17.83 -21.01
N CYS A 45 10.80 18.72 -20.72
CA CYS A 45 9.49 18.72 -21.37
C CYS A 45 9.62 19.06 -22.86
N ILE A 46 9.10 18.20 -23.74
CA ILE A 46 9.13 18.44 -25.20
C ILE A 46 8.29 19.64 -25.65
N HIS A 47 7.39 20.14 -24.79
CA HIS A 47 6.49 21.26 -25.10
C HIS A 47 7.02 22.60 -24.60
N CYS A 48 7.60 22.66 -23.39
CA CYS A 48 8.06 23.93 -22.80
C CYS A 48 9.57 24.01 -22.53
N GLY A 49 10.32 22.93 -22.74
CA GLY A 49 11.77 22.87 -22.45
C GLY A 49 12.13 22.85 -20.96
N GLY A 50 11.16 22.97 -20.06
CA GLY A 50 11.38 22.96 -18.62
C GLY A 50 11.92 21.63 -18.11
N PRO A 51 12.62 21.62 -16.95
CA PRO A 51 13.15 20.41 -16.34
C PRO A 51 12.03 19.47 -15.91
N GLY A 52 12.13 18.22 -16.36
CA GLY A 52 11.32 17.10 -15.92
C GLY A 52 11.80 16.62 -14.56
N ARG A 53 10.85 16.31 -13.68
CA ARG A 53 11.07 15.76 -12.35
C ARG A 53 10.26 14.47 -12.18
N PRO A 54 10.58 13.62 -11.19
CA PRO A 54 9.74 12.47 -10.88
C PRO A 54 8.29 12.90 -10.65
N ALA A 55 7.34 12.07 -11.06
CA ALA A 55 5.92 12.26 -10.79
C ALA A 55 5.63 11.96 -9.32
N ILE A 56 6.11 12.83 -8.42
CA ILE A 56 5.88 12.83 -6.97
C ILE A 56 5.31 14.21 -6.60
N LEU A 57 4.32 14.24 -5.70
CA LEU A 57 3.77 15.50 -5.19
C LEU A 57 4.82 16.14 -4.28
N MET A 58 5.28 17.34 -4.64
CA MET A 58 6.26 18.11 -3.86
C MET A 58 5.61 19.35 -3.25
N PHE A 59 6.26 19.94 -2.26
CA PHE A 59 5.86 21.24 -1.73
C PHE A 59 5.89 22.31 -2.83
N GLY A 60 4.82 23.12 -2.90
CA GLY A 60 4.65 24.16 -3.93
C GLY A 60 3.93 23.69 -5.19
N ASP A 61 3.65 22.39 -5.31
CA ASP A 61 2.77 21.90 -6.38
C ASP A 61 1.33 22.35 -6.16
N SER A 62 0.64 22.71 -7.24
CA SER A 62 -0.78 23.11 -7.17
C SER A 62 -1.73 21.93 -7.02
N ARG A 63 -1.37 20.77 -7.61
CA ARG A 63 -2.15 19.53 -7.52
C ARG A 63 -1.29 18.31 -7.86
N TRP A 64 -1.70 17.16 -7.34
CA TRP A 64 -1.29 15.86 -7.84
C TRP A 64 -2.07 15.52 -9.12
N GLN A 65 -1.49 14.66 -9.97
CA GLN A 65 -2.24 14.08 -11.08
C GLN A 65 -2.76 12.72 -10.63
N ASP A 66 -4.04 12.69 -10.26
CA ASP A 66 -4.72 11.45 -9.89
C ASP A 66 -4.84 10.48 -11.05
N VAL A 67 -4.94 9.20 -10.70
CA VAL A 67 -5.24 8.12 -11.62
C VAL A 67 -6.67 7.67 -11.31
N ASP A 68 -7.66 8.35 -11.89
CA ASP A 68 -9.10 8.10 -11.60
C ASP A 68 -9.49 6.63 -11.71
N SER A 69 -8.89 5.91 -12.68
CA SER A 69 -9.13 4.47 -12.84
C SER A 69 -8.63 3.63 -11.66
N GLN A 70 -7.59 4.05 -10.96
CA GLN A 70 -7.09 3.39 -9.77
C GLN A 70 -8.04 3.62 -8.60
N GLU A 71 -8.47 4.86 -8.40
CA GLU A 71 -9.45 5.23 -7.37
C GLU A 71 -10.77 4.48 -7.57
N ALA A 72 -11.29 4.47 -8.80
CA ALA A 72 -12.52 3.76 -9.13
C ALA A 72 -12.42 2.24 -8.86
N ARG A 73 -11.27 1.61 -9.18
CA ARG A 73 -11.04 0.19 -8.86
C ARG A 73 -10.96 -0.06 -7.36
N TRP A 74 -10.33 0.83 -6.61
CA TRP A 74 -10.23 0.74 -5.16
C TRP A 74 -11.62 0.80 -4.51
N VAL A 75 -12.41 1.83 -4.86
CA VAL A 75 -13.78 1.99 -4.36
C VAL A 75 -14.67 0.80 -4.74
N ALA A 76 -14.59 0.33 -5.99
CA ALA A 76 -15.37 -0.82 -6.45
C ALA A 76 -15.00 -2.09 -5.68
N TRP A 77 -13.72 -2.31 -5.39
CA TRP A 77 -13.27 -3.45 -4.61
C TRP A 77 -13.77 -3.39 -3.16
N GLN A 78 -13.68 -2.23 -2.49
CA GLN A 78 -14.19 -2.08 -1.12
C GLN A 78 -15.68 -2.40 -1.04
N ARG A 79 -16.48 -1.83 -1.96
CA ARG A 79 -17.93 -2.10 -2.03
C ARG A 79 -18.23 -3.58 -2.25
N ALA A 80 -17.51 -4.24 -3.15
CA ALA A 80 -17.70 -5.67 -3.38
C ALA A 80 -17.41 -6.52 -2.13
N VAL A 81 -16.44 -6.11 -1.30
CA VAL A 81 -16.17 -6.77 -0.01
C VAL A 81 -17.30 -6.50 0.98
N GLU A 82 -17.77 -5.25 1.10
CA GLU A 82 -18.89 -4.88 1.98
C GLU A 82 -20.18 -5.63 1.60
N GLU A 83 -20.51 -5.70 0.31
CA GLU A 83 -21.64 -6.47 -0.22
C GLU A 83 -21.50 -7.97 0.07
N PHE A 84 -20.30 -8.54 -0.14
CA PHE A 84 -20.04 -9.95 0.18
C PHE A 84 -20.24 -10.27 1.67
N VAL A 85 -19.83 -9.36 2.56
CA VAL A 85 -20.06 -9.49 4.00
C VAL A 85 -21.56 -9.47 4.30
N ALA A 86 -22.29 -8.49 3.76
CA ALA A 86 -23.72 -8.33 3.99
C ALA A 86 -24.57 -9.51 3.45
N ASP A 87 -24.16 -10.10 2.34
CA ASP A 87 -24.84 -11.25 1.73
C ASP A 87 -24.56 -12.58 2.45
N THR A 88 -23.47 -12.66 3.22
CA THR A 88 -23.09 -13.88 3.94
C THR A 88 -23.84 -13.99 5.27
N LYS A 89 -25.09 -14.48 5.23
CA LYS A 89 -25.98 -14.53 6.41
C LYS A 89 -25.68 -15.65 7.42
N ASP A 90 -25.10 -16.75 6.95
CA ASP A 90 -24.92 -17.95 7.78
C ASP A 90 -23.56 -18.02 8.50
N LYS A 91 -22.65 -17.09 8.21
CA LYS A 91 -21.28 -17.09 8.72
C LYS A 91 -20.75 -15.69 8.90
N VAL A 92 -20.03 -15.47 9.99
CA VAL A 92 -19.27 -14.23 10.19
C VAL A 92 -18.06 -14.23 9.26
N VAL A 93 -17.99 -13.23 8.39
CA VAL A 93 -16.82 -13.00 7.54
C VAL A 93 -15.72 -12.38 8.37
N ARG A 94 -14.53 -12.99 8.36
CA ARG A 94 -13.36 -12.50 9.10
C ARG A 94 -12.41 -11.78 8.16
N ILE A 95 -12.06 -10.54 8.50
CA ILE A 95 -11.21 -9.68 7.68
C ILE A 95 -9.98 -9.24 8.48
N VAL A 96 -8.82 -9.24 7.82
CA VAL A 96 -7.60 -8.66 8.37
C VAL A 96 -7.08 -7.61 7.41
N ILE A 97 -6.88 -6.40 7.94
CA ILE A 97 -6.18 -5.32 7.26
C ILE A 97 -4.74 -5.34 7.78
N LEU A 98 -3.77 -5.41 6.86
CA LEU A 98 -2.35 -5.43 7.21
C LEU A 98 -1.71 -4.09 6.79
N GLU A 99 -1.33 -3.30 7.78
CA GLU A 99 -0.61 -2.04 7.58
C GLU A 99 0.87 -2.22 7.95
N LEU A 100 1.77 -1.88 7.02
CA LEU A 100 3.21 -2.07 7.19
C LEU A 100 3.96 -0.74 7.11
N GLY A 101 4.58 -0.32 8.20
CA GLY A 101 5.52 0.81 8.21
C GLY A 101 4.90 2.17 7.91
N ALA A 102 3.58 2.35 8.08
CA ALA A 102 2.95 3.65 7.89
C ALA A 102 3.26 4.58 9.08
N GLY A 103 4.01 5.64 8.81
CA GLY A 103 4.40 6.66 9.79
C GLY A 103 3.39 7.81 9.94
N GLY A 104 3.72 8.76 10.82
CA GLY A 104 2.83 9.90 11.15
C GLY A 104 3.02 11.15 10.30
N ASN A 105 4.13 11.26 9.54
CA ASN A 105 4.42 12.48 8.75
C ASN A 105 3.39 12.71 7.63
N VAL A 106 2.90 11.61 7.02
CA VAL A 106 1.82 11.62 6.03
C VAL A 106 0.87 10.47 6.40
N PRO A 107 -0.13 10.72 7.26
CA PRO A 107 -0.93 9.66 7.89
C PRO A 107 -2.04 9.13 6.97
N THR A 108 -2.00 9.41 5.65
CA THR A 108 -3.05 8.99 4.71
C THR A 108 -3.25 7.49 4.72
N VAL A 109 -2.16 6.69 4.73
CA VAL A 109 -2.26 5.23 4.82
C VAL A 109 -2.93 4.78 6.12
N ARG A 110 -2.65 5.46 7.24
CA ARG A 110 -3.22 5.14 8.56
C ARG A 110 -4.72 5.43 8.58
N ARG A 111 -5.11 6.62 8.10
CA ARG A 111 -6.52 7.01 7.94
C ARG A 111 -7.28 6.08 7.01
N THR A 112 -6.69 5.69 5.88
CA THR A 112 -7.32 4.72 4.95
C THR A 112 -7.53 3.36 5.62
N SER A 113 -6.55 2.88 6.39
CA SER A 113 -6.64 1.58 7.08
C SER A 113 -7.74 1.58 8.15
N GLU A 114 -7.82 2.63 8.97
CA GLU A 114 -8.84 2.76 10.01
C GLU A 114 -10.24 3.00 9.42
N ALA A 115 -10.36 3.77 8.33
CA ALA A 115 -11.61 3.91 7.60
C ALA A 115 -12.10 2.58 6.99
N CYS A 116 -11.19 1.79 6.41
CA CYS A 116 -11.54 0.44 5.93
C CYS A 116 -12.02 -0.46 7.07
N LEU A 117 -11.33 -0.43 8.21
CA LEU A 117 -11.72 -1.22 9.38
C LEU A 117 -13.14 -0.86 9.82
N LYS A 118 -13.42 0.43 9.96
CA LYS A 118 -14.76 0.93 10.33
C LYS A 118 -15.83 0.46 9.35
N ASN A 119 -15.63 0.64 8.05
CA ASN A 119 -16.61 0.24 7.04
C ASN A 119 -16.90 -1.27 7.06
N PHE A 120 -15.87 -2.10 7.24
CA PHE A 120 -16.03 -3.55 7.30
C PHE A 120 -16.76 -4.00 8.58
N LEU A 121 -16.48 -3.36 9.72
CA LEU A 121 -17.22 -3.59 10.96
C LEU A 121 -18.70 -3.20 10.80
N GLU A 122 -18.98 -2.03 10.21
CA GLU A 122 -20.35 -1.55 9.93
C GLU A 122 -21.12 -2.48 8.97
N SER A 123 -20.41 -3.14 8.05
CA SER A 123 -20.98 -4.14 7.15
C SER A 123 -21.27 -5.49 7.83
N GLY A 124 -20.85 -5.68 9.09
CA GLY A 124 -21.08 -6.89 9.88
C GLY A 124 -19.92 -7.89 9.88
N ALA A 125 -18.74 -7.51 9.38
CA ALA A 125 -17.57 -8.37 9.44
C ALA A 125 -16.93 -8.40 10.83
N ASP A 126 -16.25 -9.50 11.16
CA ASP A 126 -15.28 -9.54 12.25
C ASP A 126 -13.91 -9.12 11.70
N ALA A 127 -13.63 -7.82 11.75
CA ALA A 127 -12.45 -7.21 11.14
C ALA A 127 -11.41 -6.77 12.18
N HIS A 128 -10.13 -6.90 11.84
CA HIS A 128 -9.00 -6.43 12.67
C HIS A 128 -7.95 -5.71 11.81
N LEU A 129 -7.29 -4.70 12.39
CA LEU A 129 -6.15 -4.03 11.79
C LEU A 129 -4.86 -4.48 12.47
N VAL A 130 -4.01 -5.18 11.73
CA VAL A 130 -2.66 -5.54 12.15
C VAL A 130 -1.71 -4.43 11.69
N ARG A 131 -1.15 -3.71 12.66
CA ARG A 131 -0.25 -2.57 12.43
C ARG A 131 1.18 -2.96 12.78
N VAL A 132 2.02 -3.05 11.76
CA VAL A 132 3.46 -3.37 11.88
C VAL A 132 4.27 -2.08 11.87
N ASN A 133 4.45 -1.49 13.05
CA ASN A 133 5.23 -0.27 13.24
C ASN A 133 5.69 -0.17 14.71
N PRO A 134 7.00 -0.12 15.00
CA PRO A 134 7.47 0.00 16.38
C PRO A 134 7.34 1.41 16.94
N ASP A 135 7.30 2.44 16.09
CA ASP A 135 7.31 3.85 16.50
C ASP A 135 5.90 4.39 16.72
N LEU A 136 4.93 3.93 15.92
CA LEU A 136 3.51 4.31 16.01
C LEU A 136 2.60 3.07 15.98
N PRO A 137 2.59 2.24 17.04
CA PRO A 137 1.94 0.93 17.04
C PRO A 137 0.42 0.95 17.25
N LEU A 138 -0.13 2.01 17.85
CA LEU A 138 -1.52 2.09 18.32
C LEU A 138 -2.44 2.71 17.27
N GLY A 139 -3.77 2.61 17.46
CA GLY A 139 -4.78 3.29 16.66
C GLY A 139 -4.75 4.82 16.83
N ASP A 140 -5.22 5.55 15.80
CA ASP A 140 -5.19 7.02 15.78
C ASP A 140 -6.56 7.65 16.12
N ASP A 141 -7.67 7.04 15.70
CA ASP A 141 -9.04 7.51 16.02
C ASP A 141 -9.33 7.44 17.53
N SER A 142 -9.48 8.60 18.18
CA SER A 142 -9.66 8.69 19.63
C SER A 142 -10.94 8.04 20.15
N ASP A 143 -11.98 8.00 19.34
CA ASP A 143 -13.30 7.54 19.76
C ASP A 143 -13.36 6.02 19.66
N HIS A 144 -12.71 5.47 18.63
CA HIS A 144 -12.81 4.05 18.30
C HIS A 144 -11.53 3.25 18.53
N PHE A 145 -10.43 3.60 17.87
CA PHE A 145 -9.30 2.68 17.68
C PHE A 145 -8.08 2.98 18.56
N ALA A 146 -7.95 4.21 19.05
CA ALA A 146 -6.92 4.60 19.99
C ALA A 146 -7.14 3.95 21.37
N PRO A 147 -6.11 3.88 22.24
CA PRO A 147 -6.26 3.31 23.58
C PRO A 147 -7.39 3.97 24.38
N GLY A 148 -8.33 3.16 24.85
CA GLY A 148 -9.52 3.62 25.57
C GLY A 148 -10.76 3.82 24.70
N GLY A 149 -10.62 3.77 23.37
CA GLY A 149 -11.74 3.71 22.43
C GLY A 149 -12.49 2.38 22.48
N ASP A 150 -13.75 2.38 22.04
CA ASP A 150 -14.66 1.24 22.12
C ASP A 150 -14.19 0.01 21.31
N GLU A 151 -13.55 0.24 20.17
CA GLU A 151 -13.00 -0.77 19.27
C GLU A 151 -11.46 -0.86 19.33
N SER A 152 -10.83 -0.34 20.38
CA SER A 152 -9.36 -0.33 20.52
C SER A 152 -8.73 -1.72 20.50
N HIS A 153 -9.46 -2.74 20.94
CA HIS A 153 -9.07 -4.15 20.91
C HIS A 153 -8.96 -4.74 19.48
N ARG A 154 -9.50 -4.06 18.47
CA ARG A 154 -9.41 -4.46 17.05
C ARG A 154 -8.05 -4.15 16.43
N ILE A 155 -7.23 -3.34 17.10
CA ILE A 155 -5.89 -2.99 16.66
C ILE A 155 -4.88 -3.97 17.25
N ILE A 156 -4.19 -4.69 16.37
CA ILE A 156 -3.13 -5.63 16.75
C ILE A 156 -1.79 -5.00 16.38
N SER A 157 -1.05 -4.56 17.39
CA SER A 157 0.27 -3.98 17.21
C SER A 157 1.35 -5.04 17.08
N VAL A 158 2.17 -4.93 16.04
CA VAL A 158 3.36 -5.77 15.84
C VAL A 158 4.59 -4.86 15.89
N MET A 159 5.41 -5.07 16.92
CA MET A 159 6.60 -4.26 17.22
C MET A 159 7.79 -4.62 16.32
N ALA A 160 7.64 -4.44 15.01
CA ALA A 160 8.65 -4.71 14.01
C ALA A 160 8.60 -3.71 12.86
N ARG A 161 9.73 -3.51 12.16
CA ARG A 161 9.79 -2.66 10.97
C ARG A 161 9.23 -3.39 9.74
N GLY A 162 8.57 -2.66 8.84
CA GLY A 162 7.87 -3.21 7.67
C GLY A 162 8.71 -4.16 6.82
N LEU A 163 9.92 -3.76 6.41
CA LEU A 163 10.80 -4.60 5.58
C LEU A 163 11.18 -5.93 6.28
N GLY A 164 11.55 -5.86 7.56
CA GLY A 164 11.91 -7.05 8.33
C GLY A 164 10.74 -8.02 8.51
N SER A 165 9.51 -7.50 8.62
CA SER A 165 8.30 -8.33 8.67
C SER A 165 8.00 -8.97 7.32
N LEU A 166 8.12 -8.24 6.21
CA LEU A 166 7.92 -8.79 4.86
C LEU A 166 8.89 -9.94 4.56
N GLN A 167 10.16 -9.80 4.94
CA GLN A 167 11.16 -10.85 4.75
C GLN A 167 10.81 -12.15 5.49
N LYS A 168 10.20 -12.04 6.68
CA LYS A 168 9.75 -13.22 7.45
C LYS A 168 8.51 -13.90 6.87
N ILE A 169 7.63 -13.15 6.22
CA ILE A 169 6.44 -13.69 5.53
C ILE A 169 6.85 -14.47 4.28
N ALA A 170 7.90 -14.01 3.59
CA ALA A 170 8.38 -14.63 2.36
C ALA A 170 9.20 -15.91 2.59
N ALA A 171 9.73 -16.12 3.80
CA ALA A 171 10.44 -17.35 4.19
C ALA A 171 9.46 -18.56 4.26
#